data_AF-A0A8J5UYN5-F1
#
_entry.id   AF-A0A8J5UYN5-F1
#
_cell.length_a   1.000
_cell.length_b   1.000
_cell.length_c   1.000
_cell.angle_alpha   90.00
_cell.angle_beta   90.00
_cell.angle_gamma   90.00
#
_symmetry.space_group_name_H-M   'P 1'
#
loop_
_entity.id
_entity.type
_entity.pdbx_description
1 polymer ?
#
loop_
_entity_poly.entity_id
_entity_poly.type
_entity_poly.pdbx_seq_one_letter_code
_entity_poly.pdbx_strand_id
1 'polypeptide(L)'
;ILLNKNEISQSELDFLLRYPHDTDIVSPVDFLTNSGWGGIKFLSSCSSMPEFRNLDRDIEGAAKRWKKFVESETPEKEKFPQEWKSKSALQKLCIMRCLRIDRMTYAIRCFVEEKLGERFTETRSPAFEKSFEEMRQELIAEEKMETAATNGHWVILQNIHLVKSWLPNLEKQMEQLSGNSHENYRLFMSAEPSIDPHESIIPQGILESAIKITNEPPTGMHANIHKALDNFNQETLDSCTKESEFKGILFALCYFHAVVAERRKFGAQGWNRIYPFNVGDLTISVSVLTNYLENNAKVPWEDLRYLVGEIMYGGHITDDWDRRLCRTYLLEYLQPDLIDGDLNLAPGFLAPGNSDYSHYHLYIDNYLPPESPTLYGLHPNAEIGKLIIYIVYVFGNYLQVIASKNLLFKIYSVKSTQKSVEYLTKIF
;
A
#
# COMPACT_ATOMS: atom_id res chain seq x y z
N ILE A 1 -20.81 13.33 3.44
CA ILE A 1 -21.15 13.63 4.86
C ILE A 1 -20.95 15.11 5.13
N LEU A 2 -19.70 15.61 5.12
CA LEU A 2 -19.40 17.00 5.51
C LEU A 2 -20.01 18.05 4.56
N LEU A 3 -20.04 17.81 3.23
CA LEU A 3 -20.74 18.66 2.27
C LEU A 3 -22.24 18.81 2.61
N ASN A 4 -22.94 17.70 2.88
CA ASN A 4 -24.36 17.72 3.21
C ASN A 4 -24.65 18.45 4.53
N LYS A 5 -23.66 18.50 5.43
CA LYS A 5 -23.74 19.26 6.68
C LYS A 5 -23.32 20.73 6.53
N ASN A 6 -22.93 21.16 5.33
CA ASN A 6 -22.35 22.47 5.05
C ASN A 6 -21.12 22.81 5.92
N GLU A 7 -20.39 21.78 6.37
CA GLU A 7 -19.17 21.95 7.17
C GLU A 7 -17.93 22.20 6.29
N ILE A 8 -18.04 21.95 4.99
CA ILE A 8 -16.99 22.18 4.00
C ILE A 8 -17.53 22.84 2.74
N SER A 9 -16.72 23.70 2.10
CA SER A 9 -17.09 24.33 0.84
C SER A 9 -16.83 23.42 -0.36
N GLN A 10 -17.74 23.46 -1.34
CA GLN A 10 -17.55 22.78 -2.62
C GLN A 10 -16.36 23.36 -3.40
N SER A 11 -16.13 24.68 -3.35
CA SER A 11 -14.99 25.32 -4.05
C SER A 11 -13.64 24.89 -3.47
N GLU A 12 -13.55 24.80 -2.14
CA GLU A 12 -12.36 24.32 -1.43
C GLU A 12 -12.09 22.85 -1.74
N LEU A 13 -13.14 22.01 -1.78
CA LEU A 13 -13.02 20.60 -2.13
C LEU A 13 -12.59 20.41 -3.58
N ASP A 14 -13.17 21.17 -4.52
CA ASP A 14 -12.80 21.09 -5.93
C ASP A 14 -11.34 21.51 -6.16
N PHE A 15 -10.86 22.55 -5.46
CA PHE A 15 -9.45 22.89 -5.43
C PHE A 15 -8.61 21.73 -4.87
N LEU A 16 -8.99 21.20 -3.71
CA LEU A 16 -8.29 20.11 -3.04
C LEU A 16 -8.31 18.80 -3.83
N LEU A 17 -9.11 18.64 -4.88
CA LEU A 17 -9.12 17.45 -5.72
C LEU A 17 -8.45 17.68 -7.07
N ARG A 18 -8.80 18.76 -7.75
CA ARG A 18 -8.36 19.07 -9.12
C ARG A 18 -7.06 19.85 -9.19
N TYR A 19 -6.73 20.60 -8.14
CA TYR A 19 -5.56 21.46 -8.04
C TYR A 19 -5.30 22.34 -9.27
N PRO A 20 -6.26 23.22 -9.59
CA PRO A 20 -5.99 24.26 -10.56
C PRO A 20 -4.83 25.13 -10.07
N HIS A 21 -3.84 25.32 -10.92
CA HIS A 21 -2.66 26.12 -10.62
C HIS A 21 -2.17 26.81 -11.89
N ASP A 22 -1.49 27.94 -11.72
CA ASP A 22 -0.80 28.62 -12.80
C ASP A 22 0.52 27.89 -13.12
N THR A 23 0.72 27.56 -14.40
CA THR A 23 1.90 26.82 -14.88
C THR A 23 3.03 27.75 -15.34
N ASP A 24 2.72 29.01 -15.64
CA ASP A 24 3.64 29.94 -16.30
C ASP A 24 4.28 30.92 -15.31
N ILE A 25 4.38 30.52 -14.04
CA ILE A 25 4.96 31.32 -12.98
C ILE A 25 6.16 30.66 -12.32
N VAL A 26 7.11 31.50 -11.91
CA VAL A 26 8.28 31.09 -11.14
C VAL A 26 8.05 31.44 -9.68
N SER A 27 8.38 30.51 -8.79
CA SER A 27 8.32 30.76 -7.35
C SER A 27 9.30 31.88 -6.97
N PRO A 28 8.86 32.94 -6.26
CA PRO A 28 9.75 33.98 -5.73
C PRO A 28 10.53 33.50 -4.50
N VAL A 29 10.22 32.31 -3.98
CA VAL A 29 10.86 31.70 -2.82
C VAL A 29 11.50 30.36 -3.18
N ASP A 30 12.65 30.05 -2.57
CA ASP A 30 13.48 28.88 -2.90
C ASP A 30 12.94 27.56 -2.34
N PHE A 31 12.07 27.61 -1.34
CA PHE A 31 11.51 26.45 -0.65
C PHE A 31 10.18 25.95 -1.25
N LEU A 32 9.67 26.57 -2.31
CA LEU A 32 8.48 26.12 -3.03
C LEU A 32 8.78 25.85 -4.51
N THR A 33 8.13 24.83 -5.05
CA THR A 33 8.16 24.54 -6.49
C THR A 33 7.31 25.55 -7.25
N ASN A 34 7.57 25.73 -8.54
CA ASN A 34 6.75 26.58 -9.42
C ASN A 34 5.28 26.15 -9.41
N SER A 35 5.00 24.84 -9.45
CA SER A 35 3.63 24.31 -9.35
C SER A 35 2.99 24.51 -7.97
N GLY A 36 3.78 24.43 -6.90
CA GLY A 36 3.32 24.75 -5.55
C GLY A 36 2.91 26.22 -5.44
N TRP A 37 3.78 27.11 -5.94
CA TRP A 37 3.51 28.53 -6.03
C TRP A 37 2.32 28.88 -6.93
N GLY A 38 2.16 28.17 -8.05
CA GLY A 38 1.00 28.24 -8.94
C GLY A 38 -0.31 28.01 -8.20
N GLY A 39 -0.33 27.03 -7.30
CA GLY A 39 -1.49 26.75 -6.45
C GLY A 39 -1.74 27.85 -5.43
N ILE A 40 -0.69 28.41 -4.81
CA ILE A 40 -0.80 29.54 -3.89
C ILE A 40 -1.39 30.78 -4.58
N LYS A 41 -0.91 31.11 -5.78
CA LYS A 41 -1.44 32.22 -6.57
C LYS A 41 -2.91 31.99 -6.93
N PHE A 42 -3.24 30.79 -7.40
CA PHE A 42 -4.63 30.44 -7.69
C PHE A 42 -5.53 30.63 -6.46
N LEU A 43 -5.16 30.08 -5.30
CA LEU A 43 -5.89 30.27 -4.04
C LEU A 43 -6.06 31.74 -3.70
N SER A 44 -4.98 32.52 -3.78
CA SER A 44 -4.97 33.93 -3.39
C SER A 44 -5.82 34.82 -4.30
N SER A 45 -5.96 34.46 -5.58
CA SER A 45 -6.73 35.21 -6.57
C SER A 45 -8.17 34.70 -6.78
N CYS A 46 -8.54 33.56 -6.18
CA CYS A 46 -9.83 32.93 -6.44
C CYS A 46 -10.97 33.68 -5.76
N SER A 47 -11.84 34.34 -6.53
CA SER A 47 -12.98 35.10 -6.00
C SER A 47 -13.99 34.24 -5.23
N SER A 48 -14.06 32.93 -5.49
CA SER A 48 -14.94 32.00 -4.77
C SER A 48 -14.34 31.45 -3.47
N MET A 49 -13.12 31.87 -3.11
CA MET A 49 -12.43 31.51 -1.87
C MET A 49 -11.69 32.74 -1.28
N PRO A 50 -12.41 33.82 -0.91
CA PRO A 50 -11.81 35.06 -0.42
C PRO A 50 -10.99 34.88 0.87
N GLU A 51 -11.17 33.76 1.56
CA GLU A 51 -10.46 33.40 2.79
C GLU A 51 -8.96 33.21 2.55
N PHE A 52 -8.50 32.98 1.31
CA PHE A 52 -7.06 32.84 1.01
C PHE A 52 -6.41 34.13 0.50
N ARG A 53 -7.14 35.24 0.48
CA ARG A 53 -6.62 36.52 0.01
C ARG A 53 -5.34 36.90 0.77
N ASN A 54 -4.33 37.35 0.04
CA ASN A 54 -3.00 37.72 0.53
C ASN A 54 -2.11 36.55 1.03
N LEU A 55 -2.49 35.29 0.84
CA LEU A 55 -1.63 34.15 1.19
C LEU A 55 -0.27 34.23 0.49
N ASP A 56 -0.27 34.53 -0.81
CA ASP A 56 0.93 34.77 -1.59
C ASP A 56 1.83 35.86 -0.97
N ARG A 57 1.25 37.04 -0.67
CA ARG A 57 1.98 38.16 -0.08
C ARG A 57 2.54 37.83 1.30
N ASP A 58 1.83 37.07 2.12
CA ASP A 58 2.32 36.65 3.43
C ASP A 58 3.46 35.63 3.34
N ILE A 59 3.38 34.70 2.38
CA ILE A 59 4.48 33.74 2.13
C ILE A 59 5.75 34.46 1.70
N GLU A 60 5.64 35.44 0.80
CA GLU A 60 6.77 36.27 0.38
C GLU A 60 7.29 37.13 1.55
N GLY A 61 6.40 37.86 2.24
CA GLY A 61 6.76 38.78 3.32
C GLY A 61 7.32 38.11 4.57
N ALA A 62 6.87 36.88 4.87
CA ALA A 62 7.31 36.09 6.02
C ALA A 62 8.05 34.81 5.62
N ALA A 63 8.82 34.87 4.53
CA ALA A 63 9.51 33.73 3.91
C ALA A 63 10.27 32.83 4.90
N LYS A 64 11.02 33.40 5.86
CA LYS A 64 11.76 32.60 6.86
C LYS A 64 10.86 31.71 7.71
N ARG A 65 9.68 32.19 8.08
CA ARG A 65 8.72 31.46 8.93
C ARG A 65 8.03 30.35 8.13
N TRP A 66 7.63 30.66 6.90
CA TRP A 66 7.05 29.69 5.98
C TRP A 66 8.06 28.62 5.57
N LYS A 67 9.30 28.99 5.29
CA LYS A 67 10.40 28.05 5.04
C LYS A 67 10.55 27.03 6.16
N LYS A 68 10.60 27.51 7.42
CA LYS A 68 10.66 26.63 8.59
C LYS A 68 9.48 25.64 8.66
N PHE A 69 8.27 26.10 8.38
CA PHE A 69 7.08 25.25 8.38
C PHE A 69 7.13 24.21 7.25
N VAL A 70 7.52 24.62 6.04
CA VAL A 70 7.62 23.74 4.86
C VAL A 70 8.72 22.69 5.03
N GLU A 71 9.86 23.07 5.59
CA GLU A 71 11.00 22.19 5.85
C GLU A 71 10.81 21.29 7.08
N SER A 72 9.69 21.44 7.80
CA SER A 72 9.35 20.52 8.89
C SER A 72 9.18 19.09 8.36
N GLU A 73 9.63 18.12 9.15
CA GLU A 73 9.38 16.70 8.87
C GLU A 73 7.89 16.36 8.99
N THR A 74 7.17 16.99 9.93
CA THR A 74 5.74 16.71 10.21
C THR A 74 4.90 17.99 10.19
N PRO A 75 4.82 18.70 9.05
CA PRO A 75 4.13 20.00 8.95
C PRO A 75 2.64 19.89 9.26
N GLU A 76 2.03 18.73 9.04
CA GLU A 76 0.62 18.46 9.38
C GLU A 76 0.33 18.50 10.90
N LYS A 77 1.36 18.35 11.74
CA LYS A 77 1.27 18.47 13.21
C LYS A 77 1.68 19.86 13.71
N GLU A 78 2.25 20.69 12.86
CA GLU A 78 2.70 22.02 13.23
C GLU A 78 1.57 23.05 13.23
N LYS A 79 1.74 24.10 14.04
CA LYS A 79 0.84 25.25 14.02
C LYS A 79 1.17 26.11 12.81
N PHE A 80 0.19 26.32 11.94
CA PHE A 80 0.31 27.21 10.79
C PHE A 80 0.79 28.62 11.17
N PRO A 81 1.56 29.30 10.31
CA PRO A 81 2.02 30.66 10.55
C PRO A 81 0.86 31.67 10.73
N GLN A 82 1.06 32.65 11.61
CA GLN A 82 0.24 33.87 11.69
C GLN A 82 -1.28 33.62 11.82
N GLU A 83 -2.07 34.23 10.93
CA GLU A 83 -3.53 34.10 10.85
C GLU A 83 -3.98 32.80 10.18
N TRP A 84 -3.08 32.07 9.53
CA TRP A 84 -3.41 30.80 8.87
C TRP A 84 -3.71 29.68 9.87
N LYS A 85 -3.29 29.83 11.14
CA LYS A 85 -3.64 28.90 12.22
C LYS A 85 -5.13 28.80 12.53
N SER A 86 -5.89 29.88 12.29
CA SER A 86 -7.34 29.93 12.54
C SER A 86 -8.19 29.47 11.36
N LYS A 87 -7.56 29.05 10.24
CA LYS A 87 -8.29 28.47 9.09
C LYS A 87 -8.94 27.15 9.46
N SER A 88 -10.00 26.82 8.74
CA SER A 88 -10.67 25.53 8.87
C SER A 88 -9.72 24.37 8.53
N ALA A 89 -10.03 23.17 8.99
CA ALA A 89 -9.21 22.00 8.71
C ALA A 89 -9.11 21.72 7.19
N LEU A 90 -10.19 21.95 6.43
CA LEU A 90 -10.16 21.82 4.96
C LEU A 90 -9.32 22.92 4.30
N GLN A 91 -9.42 24.17 4.76
CA GLN A 91 -8.60 25.27 4.23
C GLN A 91 -7.11 25.03 4.48
N LYS A 92 -6.74 24.48 5.65
CA LYS A 92 -5.37 24.05 5.93
C LYS A 92 -4.91 22.95 4.98
N LEU A 93 -5.78 22.01 4.61
CA LEU A 93 -5.47 21.01 3.57
C LEU A 93 -5.23 21.63 2.20
N CYS A 94 -6.02 22.64 1.80
CA CYS A 94 -5.78 23.36 0.54
C CYS A 94 -4.39 24.00 0.51
N ILE A 95 -3.98 24.64 1.62
CA ILE A 95 -2.64 25.25 1.72
C ILE A 95 -1.55 24.16 1.76
N MET A 96 -1.74 23.09 2.55
CA MET A 96 -0.81 21.96 2.58
C MET A 96 -0.60 21.34 1.20
N ARG A 97 -1.64 21.25 0.36
CA ARG A 97 -1.54 20.71 -1.00
C ARG A 97 -0.59 21.53 -1.88
N CYS A 98 -0.49 22.83 -1.64
CA CYS A 98 0.46 23.70 -2.34
C CYS A 98 1.88 23.60 -1.78
N LEU A 99 2.02 23.44 -0.47
CA LEU A 99 3.30 23.53 0.24
C LEU A 99 4.06 22.20 0.29
N ARG A 100 3.36 21.11 0.62
CA ARG A 100 3.93 19.79 0.95
C ARG A 100 2.99 18.69 0.47
N ILE A 101 2.90 18.52 -0.85
CA ILE A 101 2.04 17.51 -1.49
C ILE A 101 2.32 16.08 -1.00
N ASP A 102 3.58 15.76 -0.70
CA ASP A 102 4.00 14.47 -0.15
C ASP A 102 3.42 14.20 1.25
N ARG A 103 3.10 15.24 2.03
CA ARG A 103 2.51 15.09 3.37
C ARG A 103 1.00 15.02 3.38
N MET A 104 0.36 15.08 2.21
CA MET A 104 -1.09 15.12 2.10
C MET A 104 -1.78 13.85 2.61
N THR A 105 -1.18 12.66 2.48
CA THR A 105 -1.76 11.43 3.04
C THR A 105 -1.92 11.53 4.55
N TYR A 106 -0.88 12.01 5.26
CA TYR A 106 -0.93 12.21 6.70
C TYR A 106 -1.87 13.35 7.08
N ALA A 107 -1.85 14.46 6.34
CA ALA A 107 -2.73 15.60 6.60
C ALA A 107 -4.22 15.23 6.44
N ILE A 108 -4.58 14.46 5.41
CA ILE A 108 -5.95 13.95 5.21
C ILE A 108 -6.33 12.99 6.32
N ARG A 109 -5.40 12.12 6.76
CA ARG A 109 -5.63 11.24 7.91
C ARG A 109 -5.99 12.04 9.16
N CYS A 110 -5.20 13.05 9.52
CA CYS A 110 -5.49 13.92 10.67
C CYS A 110 -6.83 14.65 10.51
N PHE A 111 -7.18 15.09 9.30
CA PHE A 111 -8.49 15.71 9.02
C PHE A 111 -9.66 14.73 9.25
N VAL A 112 -9.53 13.48 8.80
CA VAL A 112 -10.54 12.44 9.00
C VAL A 112 -10.67 12.07 10.48
N GLU A 113 -9.55 11.94 11.19
CA GLU A 113 -9.51 11.70 12.63
C GLU A 113 -10.23 12.83 13.39
N GLU A 114 -9.94 14.10 13.06
CA GLU A 114 -10.60 15.26 13.69
C GLU A 114 -12.11 15.31 13.42
N LYS A 115 -12.55 15.01 12.20
CA LYS A 115 -13.95 15.22 11.77
C LYS A 115 -14.86 14.02 11.97
N LEU A 116 -14.33 12.81 11.85
CA LEU A 116 -15.10 11.56 11.86
C LEU A 116 -14.67 10.61 12.99
N GLY A 117 -13.48 10.80 13.55
CA GLY A 117 -12.92 9.98 14.64
C GLY A 117 -11.92 8.93 14.15
N GLU A 118 -11.07 8.48 15.08
CA GLU A 118 -9.93 7.58 14.84
C GLU A 118 -10.30 6.21 14.22
N ARG A 119 -11.50 5.71 14.51
CA ARG A 119 -12.02 4.44 13.96
C ARG A 119 -12.11 4.40 12.42
N PHE A 120 -12.03 5.55 11.74
CA PHE A 120 -12.09 5.64 10.28
C PHE A 120 -10.71 5.59 9.62
N THR A 121 -9.64 5.56 10.41
CA THR A 121 -8.25 5.50 9.94
C THR A 121 -7.50 4.26 10.43
N GLU A 122 -8.09 3.48 11.34
CA GLU A 122 -7.53 2.20 11.81
C GLU A 122 -7.89 1.05 10.86
N THR A 123 -6.88 0.31 10.43
CA THR A 123 -7.06 -0.96 9.73
C THR A 123 -7.36 -2.06 10.75
N ARG A 124 -8.54 -2.69 10.67
CA ARG A 124 -8.87 -3.84 11.51
C ARG A 124 -8.44 -5.13 10.81
N SER A 125 -7.57 -5.90 11.44
CA SER A 125 -7.27 -7.27 11.02
C SER A 125 -8.35 -8.22 11.55
N PRO A 126 -9.10 -8.91 10.69
CA PRO A 126 -10.05 -9.92 11.14
C PRO A 126 -9.31 -11.19 11.58
N ALA A 127 -9.65 -11.70 12.77
CA ALA A 127 -9.25 -13.06 13.17
C ALA A 127 -10.13 -14.08 12.44
N PHE A 128 -9.49 -15.06 11.78
CA PHE A 128 -10.18 -16.16 11.12
C PHE A 128 -9.69 -17.49 11.72
N GLU A 129 -10.63 -18.31 12.17
CA GLU A 129 -10.40 -19.73 12.52
C GLU A 129 -11.23 -20.59 11.58
N LYS A 130 -10.59 -21.48 10.82
CA LYS A 130 -11.24 -22.39 9.87
C LYS A 130 -10.51 -23.73 9.75
N SER A 131 -11.29 -24.81 9.74
CA SER A 131 -10.90 -26.16 9.31
C SER A 131 -11.21 -26.36 7.83
N PHE A 132 -10.43 -27.20 7.14
CA PHE A 132 -10.30 -27.21 5.68
C PHE A 132 -10.53 -28.60 5.05
N GLU A 133 -11.21 -28.65 3.91
CA GLU A 133 -11.28 -29.79 2.98
C GLU A 133 -11.29 -29.24 1.55
N GLU A 134 -10.37 -29.74 0.71
CA GLU A 134 -10.02 -29.17 -0.60
C GLU A 134 -10.72 -29.94 -1.73
N MET A 135 -11.44 -29.27 -2.65
CA MET A 135 -12.14 -29.92 -3.78
C MET A 135 -12.15 -29.07 -5.04
N ARG A 136 -12.09 -29.74 -6.21
CA ARG A 136 -11.61 -29.16 -7.47
C ARG A 136 -12.60 -29.27 -8.65
N GLN A 137 -13.90 -29.05 -8.42
CA GLN A 137 -14.92 -29.08 -9.49
C GLN A 137 -16.05 -28.07 -9.26
N GLU A 138 -16.38 -27.30 -10.29
CA GLU A 138 -17.41 -26.24 -10.28
C GLU A 138 -18.81 -26.80 -10.01
N LEU A 139 -19.14 -27.94 -10.62
CA LEU A 139 -20.43 -28.63 -10.40
C LEU A 139 -20.61 -29.08 -8.95
N ILE A 140 -19.53 -29.51 -8.30
CA ILE A 140 -19.56 -29.86 -6.88
C ILE A 140 -19.76 -28.59 -6.04
N ALA A 141 -19.13 -27.47 -6.42
CA ALA A 141 -19.33 -26.21 -5.72
C ALA A 141 -20.80 -25.78 -5.73
N GLU A 142 -21.47 -25.89 -6.89
CA GLU A 142 -22.90 -25.60 -7.03
C GLU A 142 -23.78 -26.50 -6.15
N GLU A 143 -23.57 -27.83 -6.18
CA GLU A 143 -24.29 -28.79 -5.34
C GLU A 143 -24.08 -28.53 -3.84
N LYS A 144 -22.84 -28.18 -3.45
CA LYS A 144 -22.51 -27.86 -2.05
C LYS A 144 -23.13 -26.54 -1.62
N MET A 145 -23.25 -25.56 -2.51
CA MET A 145 -23.96 -24.31 -2.23
C MET A 145 -25.45 -24.57 -1.95
N GLU A 146 -26.12 -25.39 -2.76
CA GLU A 146 -27.53 -25.76 -2.55
C GLU A 146 -27.74 -26.55 -1.25
N THR A 147 -26.87 -27.53 -1.00
CA THR A 147 -26.91 -28.34 0.23
C THR A 147 -26.69 -27.46 1.46
N ALA A 148 -25.72 -26.55 1.41
CA ALA A 148 -25.41 -25.64 2.50
C ALA A 148 -26.50 -24.58 2.71
N ALA A 149 -27.13 -24.09 1.64
CA ALA A 149 -28.24 -23.18 1.71
C ALA A 149 -29.46 -23.82 2.37
N THR A 150 -29.66 -25.14 2.20
CA THR A 150 -30.75 -25.88 2.84
C THR A 150 -30.44 -26.21 4.30
N ASN A 151 -29.20 -26.65 4.59
CA ASN A 151 -28.82 -27.18 5.91
C ASN A 151 -28.16 -26.13 6.84
N GLY A 152 -27.87 -24.93 6.36
CA GLY A 152 -27.27 -23.86 7.16
C GLY A 152 -25.77 -23.99 7.37
N HIS A 153 -25.03 -24.44 6.35
CA HIS A 153 -23.57 -24.61 6.43
C HIS A 153 -22.82 -23.40 5.88
N TRP A 154 -21.50 -23.38 6.10
CA TRP A 154 -20.61 -22.38 5.52
C TRP A 154 -19.88 -22.99 4.32
N VAL A 155 -19.91 -22.29 3.20
CA VAL A 155 -19.20 -22.66 1.97
C VAL A 155 -18.06 -21.68 1.75
N ILE A 156 -16.90 -22.21 1.39
CA ILE A 156 -15.73 -21.40 1.07
C ILE A 156 -15.30 -21.75 -0.34
N LEU A 157 -15.38 -20.77 -1.24
CA LEU A 157 -14.89 -20.87 -2.61
C LEU A 157 -13.54 -20.14 -2.69
N GLN A 158 -12.50 -20.86 -3.08
CA GLN A 158 -11.17 -20.29 -3.22
C GLN A 158 -10.81 -19.99 -4.67
N ASN A 159 -10.08 -18.88 -4.88
CA ASN A 159 -9.50 -18.51 -6.16
C ASN A 159 -10.51 -18.37 -7.31
N ILE A 160 -11.70 -17.80 -7.05
CA ILE A 160 -12.78 -17.73 -8.05
C ILE A 160 -12.40 -16.96 -9.32
N HIS A 161 -11.44 -16.03 -9.21
CA HIS A 161 -10.89 -15.24 -10.32
C HIS A 161 -10.22 -16.10 -11.41
N LEU A 162 -9.79 -17.32 -11.09
CA LEU A 162 -9.18 -18.25 -12.04
C LEU A 162 -10.21 -18.95 -12.93
N VAL A 163 -11.51 -18.90 -12.58
CA VAL A 163 -12.57 -19.67 -13.26
C VAL A 163 -13.55 -18.74 -13.98
N LYS A 164 -13.03 -17.91 -14.88
CA LYS A 164 -13.78 -16.87 -15.62
C LYS A 164 -15.12 -17.34 -16.21
N SER A 165 -15.14 -18.52 -16.82
CA SER A 165 -16.32 -19.06 -17.50
C SER A 165 -17.44 -19.45 -16.53
N TRP A 166 -17.13 -19.73 -15.27
CA TRP A 166 -18.09 -20.17 -14.26
C TRP A 166 -18.71 -19.01 -13.46
N LEU A 167 -18.04 -17.85 -13.40
CA LEU A 167 -18.50 -16.71 -12.61
C LEU A 167 -19.94 -16.25 -12.92
N PRO A 168 -20.44 -16.23 -14.17
CA PRO A 168 -21.84 -15.91 -14.45
C PRO A 168 -22.82 -16.94 -13.84
N ASN A 169 -22.44 -18.21 -13.76
CA ASN A 169 -23.27 -19.24 -13.12
C ASN A 169 -23.28 -19.07 -11.61
N LEU A 170 -22.11 -18.77 -11.03
CA LEU A 170 -21.98 -18.46 -9.61
C LEU A 170 -22.86 -17.27 -9.20
N GLU A 171 -22.83 -16.18 -9.99
CA GLU A 171 -23.67 -15.00 -9.77
C GLU A 171 -25.17 -15.37 -9.75
N LYS A 172 -25.60 -16.14 -10.75
CA LYS A 172 -26.99 -16.62 -10.84
C LYS A 172 -27.38 -17.49 -9.65
N GLN A 173 -26.50 -18.39 -9.20
CA GLN A 173 -26.76 -19.23 -8.04
C GLN A 173 -26.83 -18.41 -6.75
N MET A 174 -25.93 -17.43 -6.56
CA MET A 174 -25.98 -16.53 -5.41
C MET A 174 -27.32 -15.79 -5.34
N GLU A 175 -27.82 -15.28 -6.46
CA GLU A 175 -29.11 -14.60 -6.53
C GLU A 175 -30.27 -15.55 -6.17
N GLN A 176 -30.27 -16.77 -6.73
CA GLN A 176 -31.28 -17.81 -6.47
C GLN A 176 -31.33 -18.23 -4.99
N LEU A 177 -30.18 -18.42 -4.36
CA LEU A 177 -30.08 -18.88 -2.97
C LEU A 177 -30.29 -17.74 -1.95
N SER A 178 -30.20 -16.48 -2.37
CA SER A 178 -30.31 -15.32 -1.46
C SER A 178 -31.69 -15.18 -0.79
N GLY A 179 -32.76 -15.58 -1.47
CA GLY A 179 -34.14 -15.35 -1.00
C GLY A 179 -34.70 -16.40 -0.04
N ASN A 180 -34.24 -17.65 -0.15
CA ASN A 180 -34.83 -18.82 0.54
C ASN A 180 -33.80 -19.70 1.25
N SER A 181 -32.63 -19.17 1.60
CA SER A 181 -31.59 -19.93 2.32
C SER A 181 -31.81 -19.96 3.83
N HIS A 182 -31.31 -21.01 4.46
CA HIS A 182 -31.26 -21.20 5.90
C HIS A 182 -30.49 -20.05 6.59
N GLU A 183 -30.95 -19.58 7.75
CA GLU A 183 -30.40 -18.39 8.43
C GLU A 183 -28.90 -18.45 8.74
N ASN A 184 -28.38 -19.67 8.97
CA ASN A 184 -26.94 -19.94 9.23
C ASN A 184 -26.08 -20.10 7.96
N TYR A 185 -26.67 -20.10 6.76
CA TYR A 185 -25.92 -20.24 5.52
C TYR A 185 -24.97 -19.05 5.31
N ARG A 186 -23.69 -19.33 5.04
CA ARG A 186 -22.69 -18.29 4.72
C ARG A 186 -21.86 -18.74 3.52
N LEU A 187 -21.72 -17.85 2.54
CA LEU A 187 -20.82 -18.05 1.40
C LEU A 187 -19.61 -17.12 1.53
N PHE A 188 -18.43 -17.71 1.61
CA PHE A 188 -17.15 -17.01 1.59
C PHE A 188 -16.48 -17.24 0.23
N MET A 189 -15.96 -16.18 -0.36
CA MET A 189 -15.23 -16.25 -1.63
C MET A 189 -13.87 -15.56 -1.47
N SER A 190 -12.83 -16.12 -2.07
CA SER A 190 -11.54 -15.43 -2.24
C SER A 190 -11.23 -15.23 -3.71
N ALA A 191 -10.78 -14.03 -4.03
CA ALA A 191 -10.40 -13.63 -5.37
C ALA A 191 -9.26 -12.62 -5.31
N GLU A 192 -8.34 -12.68 -6.28
CA GLU A 192 -7.42 -11.56 -6.52
C GLU A 192 -8.16 -10.49 -7.33
N PRO A 193 -8.06 -9.20 -6.93
CA PRO A 193 -8.64 -8.12 -7.71
C PRO A 193 -7.87 -7.94 -9.02
N SER A 194 -8.57 -7.63 -10.11
CA SER A 194 -7.90 -7.20 -11.34
C SER A 194 -7.11 -5.92 -11.11
N ILE A 195 -5.92 -5.84 -11.71
CA ILE A 195 -5.05 -4.66 -11.65
C ILE A 195 -5.74 -3.45 -12.29
N ASP A 196 -6.47 -3.67 -13.41
CA ASP A 196 -7.35 -2.68 -14.02
C ASP A 196 -8.82 -3.00 -13.68
N PRO A 197 -9.56 -2.08 -13.02
CA PRO A 197 -11.00 -2.22 -12.80
C PRO A 197 -11.82 -2.43 -14.08
N HIS A 198 -11.35 -1.91 -15.23
CA HIS A 198 -12.00 -2.10 -16.53
C HIS A 198 -11.81 -3.50 -17.11
N GLU A 199 -10.84 -4.25 -16.59
CA GLU A 199 -10.56 -5.64 -16.95
C GLU A 199 -11.01 -6.62 -15.85
N SER A 200 -11.85 -6.18 -14.91
CA SER A 200 -12.40 -7.04 -13.86
C SER A 200 -13.12 -8.23 -14.47
N ILE A 201 -12.61 -9.43 -14.15
CA ILE A 201 -13.20 -10.70 -14.57
C ILE A 201 -14.42 -11.05 -13.70
N ILE A 202 -14.44 -10.51 -12.47
CA ILE A 202 -15.51 -10.77 -11.49
C ILE A 202 -16.76 -9.96 -11.88
N PRO A 203 -17.92 -10.62 -12.07
CA PRO A 203 -19.18 -9.95 -12.36
C PRO A 203 -19.56 -8.92 -11.30
N GLN A 204 -20.14 -7.81 -11.75
CA GLN A 204 -20.53 -6.71 -10.87
C GLN A 204 -21.56 -7.12 -9.82
N GLY A 205 -22.52 -8.00 -10.14
CA GLY A 205 -23.55 -8.42 -9.18
C GLY A 205 -23.02 -9.32 -8.06
N ILE A 206 -21.97 -10.14 -8.33
CA ILE A 206 -21.23 -10.83 -7.26
C ILE A 206 -20.62 -9.82 -6.30
N LEU A 207 -19.95 -8.79 -6.84
CA LEU A 207 -19.38 -7.74 -6.02
C LEU A 207 -20.50 -7.02 -5.26
N GLU A 208 -21.49 -6.43 -5.92
CA GLU A 208 -22.57 -5.67 -5.27
C GLU A 208 -23.27 -6.43 -4.14
N SER A 209 -23.54 -7.72 -4.32
CA SER A 209 -24.21 -8.58 -3.34
C SER A 209 -23.32 -9.07 -2.19
N ALA A 210 -21.99 -8.96 -2.32
CA ALA A 210 -21.04 -9.46 -1.32
C ALA A 210 -20.60 -8.37 -0.32
N ILE A 211 -20.27 -8.80 0.90
CA ILE A 211 -19.42 -8.03 1.81
C ILE A 211 -17.96 -8.24 1.39
N LYS A 212 -17.29 -7.15 1.02
CA LYS A 212 -15.89 -7.20 0.56
C LYS A 212 -14.97 -7.00 1.75
N ILE A 213 -14.05 -7.94 1.93
CA ILE A 213 -12.96 -7.85 2.90
C ILE A 213 -11.67 -7.93 2.11
N THR A 214 -10.90 -6.85 2.13
CA THR A 214 -9.56 -6.81 1.54
C THR A 214 -8.56 -7.21 2.62
N ASN A 215 -7.91 -8.36 2.44
CA ASN A 215 -6.77 -8.74 3.28
C ASN A 215 -5.50 -8.22 2.61
N GLU A 216 -4.99 -7.09 3.11
CA GLU A 216 -3.67 -6.61 2.71
C GLU A 216 -2.64 -7.27 3.61
N PRO A 217 -1.59 -7.92 3.06
CA PRO A 217 -0.52 -8.46 3.89
C PRO A 217 0.10 -7.32 4.69
N PRO A 218 0.48 -7.56 5.97
CA PRO A 218 1.15 -6.54 6.76
C PRO A 218 2.39 -6.07 6.00
N THR A 219 2.55 -4.76 5.91
CA THR A 219 3.54 -4.11 5.08
C THR A 219 4.62 -3.45 5.93
N GLY A 220 5.81 -3.30 5.34
CA GLY A 220 6.95 -2.67 6.01
C GLY A 220 8.00 -3.69 6.42
N MET A 221 9.14 -3.18 6.86
CA MET A 221 10.32 -3.98 7.15
C MET A 221 10.05 -4.96 8.31
N HIS A 222 9.45 -4.45 9.38
CA HIS A 222 9.13 -5.22 10.59
C HIS A 222 8.34 -6.50 10.26
N ALA A 223 7.18 -6.33 9.61
CA ALA A 223 6.30 -7.44 9.25
C ALA A 223 6.95 -8.43 8.26
N ASN A 224 7.74 -7.95 7.30
CA ASN A 224 8.33 -8.83 6.29
C ASN A 224 9.52 -9.62 6.82
N ILE A 225 10.32 -9.09 7.76
CA ILE A 225 11.39 -9.88 8.38
C ILE A 225 10.76 -11.01 9.22
N HIS A 226 9.73 -10.72 10.02
CA HIS A 226 8.99 -11.78 10.74
C HIS A 226 8.43 -12.82 9.79
N LYS A 227 7.73 -12.39 8.73
CA LYS A 227 7.18 -13.29 7.72
C LYS A 227 8.26 -14.13 7.03
N ALA A 228 9.45 -13.57 6.81
CA ALA A 228 10.57 -14.31 6.25
C ALA A 228 11.08 -15.37 7.23
N LEU A 229 11.22 -15.03 8.52
CA LEU A 229 11.63 -15.94 9.59
C LEU A 229 10.61 -17.05 9.86
N ASP A 230 9.31 -16.77 9.75
CA ASP A 230 8.22 -17.74 9.97
C ASP A 230 8.24 -18.93 9.00
N ASN A 231 9.07 -18.89 7.94
CA ASN A 231 9.31 -20.04 7.06
C ASN A 231 10.30 -21.05 7.63
N PHE A 232 10.88 -20.74 8.79
CA PHE A 232 11.87 -21.54 9.48
C PHE A 232 11.41 -21.79 10.92
N ASN A 233 12.11 -22.68 11.60
CA ASN A 233 11.83 -23.05 12.98
C ASN A 233 13.16 -23.34 13.71
N GLN A 234 13.07 -23.60 15.01
CA GLN A 234 14.26 -23.90 15.83
C GLN A 234 15.07 -25.09 15.27
N GLU A 235 14.40 -26.12 14.76
CA GLU A 235 15.05 -27.27 14.13
C GLU A 235 15.88 -26.87 12.90
N THR A 236 15.38 -25.94 12.09
CA THR A 236 16.12 -25.41 10.94
C THR A 236 17.36 -24.65 11.42
N LEU A 237 17.21 -23.81 12.45
CA LEU A 237 18.32 -23.04 13.03
C LEU A 237 19.43 -23.95 13.57
N ASP A 238 19.08 -25.11 14.11
CA ASP A 238 20.01 -26.08 14.69
C ASP A 238 20.43 -27.18 13.69
N SER A 239 20.11 -27.02 12.40
CA SER A 239 20.39 -28.02 11.36
C SER A 239 21.84 -28.05 10.86
N CYS A 240 22.65 -27.04 11.20
CA CYS A 240 24.02 -26.88 10.73
C CYS A 240 25.02 -26.90 11.90
N THR A 241 26.12 -27.63 11.73
CA THR A 241 27.22 -27.74 12.70
C THR A 241 27.94 -26.42 12.95
N LYS A 242 27.88 -25.49 11.99
CA LYS A 242 28.43 -24.13 12.09
C LYS A 242 27.35 -23.13 12.45
N GLU A 243 26.82 -23.27 13.65
CA GLU A 243 25.63 -22.53 14.07
C GLU A 243 25.78 -21.01 13.97
N SER A 244 26.93 -20.46 14.37
CA SER A 244 27.13 -19.01 14.38
C SER A 244 27.08 -18.42 12.97
N GLU A 245 27.76 -19.08 12.02
CA GLU A 245 27.78 -18.69 10.62
C GLU A 245 26.42 -18.91 9.95
N PHE A 246 25.81 -20.07 10.19
CA PHE A 246 24.52 -20.42 9.59
C PHE A 246 23.42 -19.46 10.03
N LYS A 247 23.26 -19.26 11.34
CA LYS A 247 22.18 -18.44 11.90
C LYS A 247 22.34 -16.96 11.54
N GLY A 248 23.58 -16.43 11.55
CA GLY A 248 23.87 -15.07 11.09
C GLY A 248 23.53 -14.85 9.62
N ILE A 249 23.95 -15.77 8.73
CA ILE A 249 23.65 -15.69 7.30
C ILE A 249 22.16 -15.89 7.03
N LEU A 250 21.48 -16.80 7.73
CA LEU A 250 20.04 -17.01 7.61
C LEU A 250 19.28 -15.72 7.94
N PHE A 251 19.60 -15.05 9.05
CA PHE A 251 18.97 -13.78 9.41
C PHE A 251 19.23 -12.70 8.34
N ALA A 252 20.46 -12.58 7.84
CA ALA A 252 20.80 -11.65 6.77
C ALA A 252 20.02 -11.94 5.47
N LEU A 253 19.78 -13.22 5.15
CA LEU A 253 18.95 -13.63 4.01
C LEU A 253 17.46 -13.30 4.22
N CYS A 254 16.93 -13.45 5.44
CA CYS A 254 15.58 -13.01 5.78
C CYS A 254 15.44 -11.49 5.62
N TYR A 255 16.42 -10.72 6.09
CA TYR A 255 16.47 -9.27 5.91
C TYR A 255 16.55 -8.89 4.43
N PHE A 256 17.44 -9.53 3.66
CA PHE A 256 17.56 -9.36 2.22
C PHE A 256 16.24 -9.65 1.50
N HIS A 257 15.56 -10.75 1.83
CA HIS A 257 14.26 -11.09 1.25
C HIS A 257 13.21 -10.01 1.52
N ALA A 258 13.16 -9.49 2.75
CA ALA A 258 12.27 -8.39 3.12
C ALA A 258 12.60 -7.12 2.33
N VAL A 259 13.88 -6.76 2.18
CA VAL A 259 14.32 -5.61 1.38
C VAL A 259 13.87 -5.74 -0.07
N VAL A 260 14.16 -6.87 -0.71
CA VAL A 260 13.84 -7.13 -2.11
C VAL A 260 12.33 -7.04 -2.35
N ALA A 261 11.53 -7.61 -1.44
CA ALA A 261 10.06 -7.59 -1.50
C ALA A 261 9.47 -6.19 -1.30
N GLU A 262 10.04 -5.37 -0.41
CA GLU A 262 9.53 -4.03 -0.09
C GLU A 262 9.96 -2.97 -1.12
N ARG A 263 11.13 -3.14 -1.73
CA ARG A 263 11.65 -2.20 -2.74
C ARG A 263 10.71 -2.01 -3.93
N ARG A 264 9.86 -2.98 -4.27
CA ARG A 264 8.83 -2.85 -5.32
C ARG A 264 7.89 -1.64 -5.13
N LYS A 265 7.77 -1.14 -3.89
CA LYS A 265 6.92 0.01 -3.55
C LYS A 265 7.48 1.37 -3.99
N PHE A 266 8.75 1.42 -4.39
CA PHE A 266 9.43 2.66 -4.78
C PHE A 266 9.55 2.84 -6.31
N GLY A 267 8.81 2.04 -7.09
CA GLY A 267 8.86 2.08 -8.55
C GLY A 267 10.30 1.92 -9.07
N ALA A 268 10.68 2.71 -10.06
CA ALA A 268 12.03 2.68 -10.67
C ALA A 268 13.18 3.02 -9.69
N GLN A 269 12.91 3.71 -8.57
CA GLN A 269 13.93 3.90 -7.53
C GLN A 269 14.19 2.62 -6.73
N GLY A 270 13.21 1.71 -6.71
CA GLY A 270 13.27 0.40 -6.10
C GLY A 270 13.81 -0.65 -7.05
N TRP A 271 13.07 -0.92 -8.13
CA TRP A 271 13.37 -1.85 -9.21
C TRP A 271 12.91 -1.25 -10.55
N ASN A 272 13.69 -1.41 -11.62
CA ASN A 272 13.26 -0.96 -12.95
C ASN A 272 12.08 -1.79 -13.47
N ARG A 273 11.96 -3.05 -13.06
CA ARG A 273 10.85 -3.95 -13.41
C ARG A 273 10.29 -4.66 -12.19
N ILE A 274 9.08 -5.20 -12.33
CA ILE A 274 8.46 -6.04 -11.29
C ILE A 274 8.96 -7.47 -11.48
N TYR A 275 9.61 -8.02 -10.46
CA TYR A 275 10.09 -9.39 -10.44
C TYR A 275 9.28 -10.25 -9.46
N PRO A 276 8.97 -11.51 -9.80
CA PRO A 276 8.15 -12.40 -8.98
C PRO A 276 8.96 -13.12 -7.90
N PHE A 277 9.71 -12.37 -7.08
CA PHE A 277 10.42 -12.94 -5.93
C PHE A 277 9.42 -13.58 -4.95
N ASN A 278 9.72 -14.78 -4.50
CA ASN A 278 8.83 -15.58 -3.68
C ASN A 278 9.57 -16.26 -2.52
N VAL A 279 8.80 -16.82 -1.60
CA VAL A 279 9.33 -17.51 -0.40
C VAL A 279 10.20 -18.71 -0.76
N GLY A 280 9.93 -19.38 -1.89
CA GLY A 280 10.75 -20.48 -2.40
C GLY A 280 12.19 -20.06 -2.68
N ASP A 281 12.41 -18.83 -3.18
CA ASP A 281 13.75 -18.31 -3.42
C ASP A 281 14.54 -18.21 -2.10
N LEU A 282 13.88 -17.82 -1.00
CA LEU A 282 14.47 -17.75 0.35
C LEU A 282 14.72 -19.14 0.93
N THR A 283 13.73 -20.04 0.94
CA THR A 283 13.86 -21.36 1.57
C THR A 283 14.88 -22.25 0.87
N ILE A 284 14.95 -22.19 -0.46
CA ILE A 284 15.98 -22.87 -1.24
C ILE A 284 17.36 -22.27 -0.96
N SER A 285 17.47 -20.93 -0.86
CA SER A 285 18.74 -20.28 -0.51
C SER A 285 19.28 -20.75 0.84
N VAL A 286 18.41 -20.91 1.86
CA VAL A 286 18.81 -21.43 3.17
C VAL A 286 19.16 -22.92 3.12
N SER A 287 18.45 -23.72 2.32
CA SER A 287 18.81 -25.13 2.10
C SER A 287 20.18 -25.30 1.42
N VAL A 288 20.48 -24.43 0.45
CA VAL A 288 21.81 -24.38 -0.20
C VAL A 288 22.88 -23.92 0.79
N LEU A 289 22.59 -22.94 1.64
CA LEU A 289 23.48 -22.48 2.69
C LEU A 289 23.93 -23.63 3.61
N THR A 290 22.99 -24.43 4.13
CA THR A 290 23.31 -25.59 4.98
C THR A 290 24.29 -26.52 4.27
N ASN A 291 24.00 -26.90 3.03
CA ASN A 291 24.85 -27.79 2.25
C ASN A 291 26.27 -27.21 2.04
N TYR A 292 26.40 -25.91 1.76
CA TYR A 292 27.71 -25.30 1.52
C TYR A 292 28.52 -25.13 2.80
N LEU A 293 27.88 -24.83 3.93
CA LEU A 293 28.59 -24.70 5.20
C LEU A 293 29.10 -26.03 5.73
N GLU A 294 28.35 -27.12 5.57
CA GLU A 294 28.78 -28.47 5.98
C GLU A 294 29.94 -29.01 5.13
N ASN A 295 29.95 -28.71 3.83
CA ASN A 295 30.93 -29.29 2.91
C ASN A 295 32.23 -28.49 2.75
N ASN A 296 32.34 -27.30 3.35
CA ASN A 296 33.52 -26.44 3.25
C ASN A 296 34.12 -26.20 4.63
N ALA A 297 35.42 -25.93 4.76
CA ALA A 297 36.01 -25.61 6.07
C ALA A 297 35.70 -24.17 6.50
N LYS A 298 35.68 -23.23 5.55
CA LYS A 298 35.38 -21.80 5.75
C LYS A 298 34.10 -21.43 5.01
N VAL A 299 33.50 -20.30 5.38
CA VAL A 299 32.33 -19.77 4.66
C VAL A 299 32.72 -19.38 3.22
N PRO A 300 32.11 -19.98 2.19
CA PRO A 300 32.41 -19.66 0.80
C PRO A 300 31.59 -18.43 0.35
N TRP A 301 31.99 -17.24 0.79
CA TRP A 301 31.23 -15.99 0.58
C TRP A 301 30.94 -15.67 -0.89
N GLU A 302 31.91 -15.88 -1.79
CA GLU A 302 31.72 -15.63 -3.23
C GLU A 302 30.68 -16.57 -3.83
N ASP A 303 30.75 -17.86 -3.50
CA ASP A 303 29.80 -18.85 -4.00
C ASP A 303 28.39 -18.59 -3.45
N LEU A 304 28.25 -18.29 -2.16
CA LEU A 304 26.94 -17.96 -1.57
C LEU A 304 26.31 -16.74 -2.24
N ARG A 305 27.09 -15.66 -2.44
CA ARG A 305 26.61 -14.45 -3.14
C ARG A 305 26.25 -14.73 -4.59
N TYR A 306 27.00 -15.59 -5.27
CA TYR A 306 26.69 -16.00 -6.63
C TYR A 306 25.41 -16.84 -6.69
N LEU A 307 25.28 -17.87 -5.85
CA LEU A 307 24.11 -18.75 -5.84
C LEU A 307 22.82 -17.97 -5.53
N VAL A 308 22.83 -17.15 -4.48
CA VAL A 308 21.67 -16.35 -4.10
C VAL A 308 21.40 -15.24 -5.12
N GLY A 309 22.44 -14.51 -5.52
CA GLY A 309 22.31 -13.30 -6.34
C GLY A 309 22.12 -13.55 -7.83
N GLU A 310 22.77 -14.56 -8.40
CA GLU A 310 22.74 -14.85 -9.84
C GLU A 310 21.73 -15.91 -10.22
N ILE A 311 21.52 -16.89 -9.35
CA ILE A 311 20.70 -18.07 -9.66
C ILE A 311 19.33 -17.95 -9.02
N MET A 312 19.25 -17.87 -7.68
CA MET A 312 17.97 -17.87 -6.98
C MET A 312 17.17 -16.59 -7.28
N TYR A 313 17.69 -15.43 -6.88
CA TYR A 313 17.02 -14.15 -7.15
C TYR A 313 17.35 -13.65 -8.56
N GLY A 314 18.61 -13.77 -8.99
CA GLY A 314 19.06 -13.33 -10.32
C GLY A 314 18.43 -14.08 -11.48
N GLY A 315 17.88 -15.28 -11.27
CA GLY A 315 17.12 -16.00 -12.28
C GLY A 315 15.83 -15.27 -12.71
N HIS A 316 15.28 -14.43 -11.84
CA HIS A 316 14.09 -13.61 -12.13
C HIS A 316 14.44 -12.28 -12.79
N ILE A 317 15.67 -11.79 -12.59
CA ILE A 317 16.06 -10.43 -12.94
C ILE A 317 16.53 -10.36 -14.39
N THR A 318 15.82 -9.57 -15.19
CA THR A 318 16.08 -9.40 -16.63
C THR A 318 16.79 -8.09 -16.98
N ASP A 319 16.81 -7.11 -16.06
CA ASP A 319 17.50 -5.83 -16.25
C ASP A 319 18.89 -5.85 -15.60
N ASP A 320 19.91 -5.38 -16.33
CA ASP A 320 21.31 -5.44 -15.87
C ASP A 320 21.58 -4.53 -14.66
N TRP A 321 20.88 -3.39 -14.56
CA TRP A 321 21.03 -2.47 -13.42
C TRP A 321 20.39 -3.04 -12.17
N ASP A 322 19.20 -3.64 -12.31
CA ASP A 322 18.56 -4.39 -11.22
C ASP A 322 19.43 -5.60 -10.80
N ARG A 323 20.07 -6.28 -11.74
CA ARG A 323 20.97 -7.41 -11.43
C ARG A 323 22.17 -6.94 -10.63
N ARG A 324 22.78 -5.83 -11.03
CA ARG A 324 23.86 -5.18 -10.27
C ARG A 324 23.40 -4.77 -8.87
N LEU A 325 22.20 -4.21 -8.74
CA LEU A 325 21.63 -3.83 -7.45
C LEU A 325 21.47 -5.04 -6.52
N CYS A 326 20.88 -6.13 -7.03
CA CYS A 326 20.73 -7.39 -6.29
C CYS A 326 22.07 -7.92 -5.78
N ARG A 327 23.09 -7.97 -6.65
CA ARG A 327 24.46 -8.36 -6.24
C ARG A 327 25.02 -7.44 -5.16
N THR A 328 24.79 -6.14 -5.27
CA THR A 328 25.32 -5.16 -4.31
C THR A 328 24.77 -5.40 -2.91
N TYR A 329 23.48 -5.70 -2.76
CA TYR A 329 22.93 -6.08 -1.46
C TYR A 329 23.63 -7.28 -0.85
N LEU A 330 23.88 -8.32 -1.65
CA LEU A 330 24.54 -9.52 -1.17
C LEU A 330 26.03 -9.28 -0.86
N LEU A 331 26.69 -8.35 -1.55
CA LEU A 331 28.04 -7.92 -1.21
C LEU A 331 28.08 -7.24 0.17
N GLU A 332 27.12 -6.35 0.45
CA GLU A 332 27.05 -5.62 1.71
C GLU A 332 26.56 -6.49 2.89
N TYR A 333 25.63 -7.41 2.65
CA TYR A 333 25.04 -8.22 3.72
C TYR A 333 25.80 -9.52 4.00
N LEU A 334 26.41 -10.15 2.97
CA LEU A 334 27.13 -11.42 3.12
C LEU A 334 28.64 -11.19 3.06
N GLN A 335 29.19 -10.74 4.18
CA GLN A 335 30.61 -10.45 4.38
C GLN A 335 31.10 -10.95 5.75
N PRO A 336 32.42 -11.07 5.97
CA PRO A 336 32.98 -11.56 7.24
C PRO A 336 32.48 -10.82 8.48
N ASP A 337 32.34 -9.49 8.41
CA ASP A 337 31.85 -8.63 9.50
C ASP A 337 30.47 -9.03 10.04
N LEU A 338 29.66 -9.76 9.24
CA LEU A 338 28.39 -10.33 9.67
C LEU A 338 28.58 -11.32 10.84
N ILE A 339 29.66 -12.09 10.80
CA ILE A 339 29.95 -13.12 11.80
C ILE A 339 30.72 -12.52 12.99
N ASP A 340 31.55 -11.52 12.72
CA ASP A 340 32.31 -10.81 13.76
C ASP A 340 31.39 -9.94 14.65
N GLY A 341 30.14 -9.69 14.20
CA GLY A 341 29.10 -9.00 14.97
C GLY A 341 29.11 -7.48 14.82
N ASP A 342 29.87 -6.96 13.87
CA ASP A 342 30.07 -5.52 13.65
C ASP A 342 29.28 -4.97 12.45
N LEU A 343 28.56 -5.84 11.72
CA LEU A 343 27.80 -5.45 10.54
C LEU A 343 26.45 -4.83 10.89
N ASN A 344 26.20 -3.62 10.39
CA ASN A 344 24.86 -3.02 10.36
C ASN A 344 24.13 -3.39 9.07
N LEU A 345 22.97 -4.03 9.17
CA LEU A 345 22.10 -4.34 8.03
C LEU A 345 21.39 -3.08 7.51
N ALA A 346 21.17 -2.11 8.39
CA ALA A 346 20.74 -0.75 8.05
C ALA A 346 21.26 0.25 9.09
N PRO A 347 21.24 1.56 8.82
CA PRO A 347 21.63 2.56 9.82
C PRO A 347 20.85 2.39 11.13
N GLY A 348 21.56 2.06 12.21
CA GLY A 348 20.96 1.84 13.53
C GLY A 348 20.37 0.44 13.75
N PHE A 349 20.59 -0.51 12.83
CA PHE A 349 20.16 -1.90 12.96
C PHE A 349 21.33 -2.86 12.73
N LEU A 350 21.93 -3.32 13.83
CA LEU A 350 23.01 -4.28 13.84
C LEU A 350 22.49 -5.68 13.44
N ALA A 351 23.29 -6.48 12.77
CA ALA A 351 22.98 -7.89 12.59
C ALA A 351 23.00 -8.60 13.95
N PRO A 352 21.95 -9.36 14.31
CA PRO A 352 21.96 -10.10 15.55
C PRO A 352 22.98 -11.25 15.47
N GLY A 353 23.63 -11.54 16.60
CA GLY A 353 24.54 -12.67 16.71
C GLY A 353 23.82 -14.03 16.73
N ASN A 354 24.56 -15.09 17.08
CA ASN A 354 24.00 -16.42 17.27
C ASN A 354 22.92 -16.40 18.39
N SER A 355 21.70 -16.78 18.04
CA SER A 355 20.56 -16.79 18.95
C SER A 355 19.53 -17.85 18.55
N ASP A 356 18.54 -18.09 19.42
CA ASP A 356 17.40 -18.94 19.11
C ASP A 356 16.30 -18.22 18.31
N TYR A 357 15.35 -19.01 17.80
CA TYR A 357 14.25 -18.53 16.96
C TYR A 357 13.43 -17.44 17.65
N SER A 358 13.01 -17.67 18.90
CA SER A 358 12.16 -16.73 19.64
C SER A 358 12.86 -15.40 19.89
N HIS A 359 14.16 -15.44 20.17
CA HIS A 359 14.97 -14.25 20.36
C HIS A 359 15.17 -13.47 19.07
N TYR A 360 15.23 -14.08 17.89
CA TYR A 360 15.26 -13.31 16.64
C TYR A 360 14.00 -12.48 16.43
N HIS A 361 12.82 -13.04 16.73
CA HIS A 361 11.59 -12.25 16.72
C HIS A 361 11.66 -11.10 17.73
N LEU A 362 12.05 -11.39 18.97
CA LEU A 362 12.19 -10.38 20.02
C LEU A 362 13.23 -9.30 19.67
N TYR A 363 14.30 -9.67 18.95
CA TYR A 363 15.32 -8.72 18.50
C TYR A 363 14.73 -7.72 17.50
N ILE A 364 13.94 -8.19 16.54
CA ILE A 364 13.26 -7.33 15.56
C ILE A 364 12.30 -6.36 16.29
N ASP A 365 11.51 -6.86 17.23
CA ASP A 365 10.55 -6.04 17.98
C ASP A 365 11.22 -4.91 18.79
N ASN A 366 12.41 -5.17 19.33
CA ASN A 366 13.08 -4.23 20.24
C ASN A 366 14.09 -3.30 19.56
N TYR A 367 14.73 -3.76 18.49
CA TYR A 367 15.89 -3.07 17.91
C TYR A 367 15.68 -2.59 16.48
N LEU A 368 14.65 -3.06 15.76
CA LEU A 368 14.40 -2.55 14.41
C LEU A 368 14.00 -1.07 14.47
N PRO A 369 14.70 -0.18 13.76
CA PRO A 369 14.35 1.24 13.72
C PRO A 369 12.95 1.46 13.13
N PRO A 370 12.34 2.64 13.39
CA PRO A 370 11.12 3.05 12.73
C PRO A 370 11.23 2.95 11.21
N GLU A 371 10.11 2.58 10.58
CA GLU A 371 9.99 2.42 9.14
C GLU A 371 10.56 3.63 8.38
N SER A 372 11.48 3.36 7.44
CA SER A 372 12.20 4.39 6.69
C SER A 372 12.78 3.80 5.40
N PRO A 373 12.87 4.58 4.30
CA PRO A 373 13.60 4.17 3.10
C PRO A 373 15.01 3.62 3.36
N THR A 374 15.67 4.11 4.40
CA THR A 374 17.04 3.70 4.76
C THR A 374 17.14 2.22 5.13
N LEU A 375 16.08 1.61 5.65
CA LEU A 375 16.03 0.16 5.89
C LEU A 375 16.12 -0.64 4.58
N TYR A 376 15.77 -0.03 3.45
CA TYR A 376 15.83 -0.64 2.13
C TYR A 376 17.03 -0.18 1.30
N GLY A 377 18.05 0.41 1.93
CA GLY A 377 19.19 0.99 1.24
C GLY A 377 18.84 2.20 0.35
N LEU A 378 17.72 2.88 0.62
CA LEU A 378 17.29 4.07 -0.13
C LEU A 378 17.55 5.35 0.66
N HIS A 379 17.76 6.44 -0.08
CA HIS A 379 17.79 7.77 0.52
C HIS A 379 16.40 8.14 1.08
N PRO A 380 16.29 8.86 2.22
CA PRO A 380 15.01 9.27 2.80
C PRO A 380 14.03 9.94 1.81
N ASN A 381 14.56 10.70 0.85
CA ASN A 381 13.77 11.34 -0.22
C ASN A 381 12.98 10.35 -1.11
N ALA A 382 13.30 9.06 -1.12
CA ALA A 382 12.53 8.07 -1.87
C ALA A 382 11.07 7.95 -1.37
N GLU A 383 10.84 8.24 -0.08
CA GLU A 383 9.50 8.28 0.48
C GLU A 383 8.67 9.42 -0.11
N ILE A 384 9.28 10.58 -0.35
CA ILE A 384 8.61 11.76 -0.93
C ILE A 384 7.98 11.40 -2.28
N GLY A 385 8.74 10.77 -3.17
CA GLY A 385 8.25 10.35 -4.49
C GLY A 385 7.08 9.37 -4.39
N LYS A 386 7.19 8.36 -3.53
CA LYS A 386 6.14 7.37 -3.26
C LYS A 386 4.85 8.04 -2.77
N LEU A 387 4.95 8.93 -1.79
CA LEU A 387 3.79 9.61 -1.21
C LEU A 387 3.08 10.52 -2.24
N ILE A 388 3.84 11.21 -3.09
CA ILE A 388 3.30 12.04 -4.18
C ILE A 388 2.52 11.19 -5.18
N ILE A 389 3.07 10.06 -5.63
CA ILE A 389 2.39 9.15 -6.56
C ILE A 389 1.10 8.62 -5.93
N TYR A 390 1.17 8.18 -4.67
CA TYR A 390 0.02 7.65 -3.95
C TYR A 390 -1.10 8.69 -3.80
N ILE A 391 -0.78 9.92 -3.40
CA ILE A 391 -1.82 10.94 -3.23
C ILE A 391 -2.45 11.36 -4.57
N VAL A 392 -1.67 11.44 -5.64
CA VAL A 392 -2.19 11.71 -6.99
C VAL A 392 -3.15 10.61 -7.43
N TYR A 393 -2.80 9.35 -7.18
CA TYR A 393 -3.66 8.20 -7.44
C TYR A 393 -4.97 8.27 -6.63
N VAL A 394 -4.90 8.56 -5.33
CA VAL A 394 -6.09 8.71 -4.46
C VAL A 394 -7.02 9.80 -4.98
N PHE A 395 -6.50 10.98 -5.32
CA PHE A 395 -7.31 12.06 -5.86
C PHE A 395 -7.90 11.73 -7.24
N GLY A 396 -7.14 11.05 -8.10
CA GLY A 396 -7.59 10.59 -9.42
C GLY A 396 -8.79 9.64 -9.31
N ASN A 397 -8.69 8.62 -8.46
CA ASN A 397 -9.79 7.69 -8.20
C ASN A 397 -11.04 8.40 -7.67
N TYR A 398 -10.87 9.34 -6.73
CA TYR A 398 -11.99 10.07 -6.18
C TYR A 398 -12.71 10.92 -7.25
N LEU A 399 -11.96 11.57 -8.14
CA LEU A 399 -12.51 12.31 -9.27
C LEU A 399 -13.28 11.41 -10.23
N GLN A 400 -12.78 10.20 -10.50
CA GLN A 400 -13.48 9.21 -11.32
C GLN A 400 -14.82 8.81 -10.70
N VAL A 401 -14.86 8.56 -9.38
CA VAL A 401 -16.10 8.25 -8.65
C VAL A 401 -17.10 9.40 -8.72
N ILE A 402 -16.66 10.66 -8.55
CA ILE A 402 -17.55 11.82 -8.69
C ILE A 402 -18.09 11.93 -10.11
N ALA A 403 -17.22 11.78 -11.13
CA ALA A 403 -17.62 11.86 -12.53
C ALA A 403 -18.67 10.79 -12.87
N SER A 404 -18.48 9.56 -12.41
CA SER A 404 -19.43 8.46 -12.59
C SER A 404 -20.76 8.70 -11.88
N LYS A 405 -20.76 9.24 -10.66
CA LYS A 405 -22.00 9.63 -9.97
C LYS A 405 -22.74 10.75 -10.70
N ASN A 406 -22.04 11.76 -11.20
CA ASN A 406 -22.64 12.83 -11.98
C ASN A 406 -23.16 12.35 -13.33
N LEU A 407 -22.51 11.36 -13.96
CA LEU A 407 -22.96 10.72 -15.19
C LEU A 407 -24.21 9.88 -14.94
N LEU A 408 -24.24 9.07 -13.87
CA LEU A 408 -25.43 8.35 -13.42
C LEU A 408 -26.58 9.33 -13.13
N PHE A 409 -26.33 10.41 -12.39
CA PHE A 409 -27.34 11.42 -12.10
C PHE A 409 -27.86 12.10 -13.39
N LYS A 410 -26.99 12.37 -14.36
CA LYS A 410 -27.38 12.84 -15.70
C LYS A 410 -28.20 11.80 -16.47
N ILE A 411 -27.84 10.51 -16.43
CA ILE A 411 -28.61 9.44 -17.08
C ILE A 411 -29.99 9.28 -16.44
N TYR A 412 -30.08 9.32 -15.10
CA TYR A 412 -31.35 9.30 -14.38
C TYR A 412 -32.20 10.55 -14.66
N SER A 413 -31.58 11.74 -14.74
CA SER A 413 -32.26 12.98 -15.15
C SER A 413 -32.72 12.94 -16.60
N VAL A 414 -31.92 12.43 -17.54
CA VAL A 414 -32.33 12.28 -18.95
C VAL A 414 -33.47 11.27 -19.08
N LYS A 415 -33.42 10.14 -18.35
CA LYS A 415 -34.52 9.16 -18.29
C LYS A 415 -35.79 9.73 -17.64
N SER A 416 -35.67 10.58 -16.61
CA SER A 416 -36.84 11.26 -16.02
C SER A 416 -37.42 12.28 -16.99
N THR A 417 -36.59 13.01 -17.74
CA THR A 417 -37.05 13.99 -18.74
C THR A 417 -37.69 13.30 -19.95
N GLN A 418 -37.14 12.16 -20.43
CA GLN A 418 -37.76 11.35 -21.49
C GLN A 418 -39.12 10.77 -21.06
N LYS A 419 -39.24 10.25 -19.83
CA LYS A 419 -40.54 9.83 -19.27
C LYS A 419 -41.51 10.99 -19.10
N SER A 420 -41.02 12.20 -18.78
CA SER A 420 -41.85 13.41 -18.65
C SER A 420 -42.38 13.87 -20.00
N VAL A 421 -41.56 13.81 -21.05
CA VAL A 421 -41.96 14.16 -22.41
C VAL A 421 -42.95 13.13 -22.97
N GLU A 422 -42.73 11.82 -22.78
CA GLU A 422 -43.71 10.78 -23.17
C GLU A 422 -45.06 10.91 -22.42
N TYR A 423 -45.06 11.43 -21.20
CA TYR A 423 -46.28 11.67 -20.44
C TYR A 423 -47.02 12.94 -20.90
N LEU A 424 -46.30 13.96 -21.37
CA LEU A 424 -46.90 15.21 -21.88
C LEU A 424 -47.41 15.07 -23.33
N THR A 425 -46.79 14.25 -24.18
CA THR A 425 -47.31 13.96 -25.54
C THR A 425 -48.54 13.03 -25.53
N LYS A 426 -48.90 12.47 -24.37
CA LYS A 426 -50.15 11.72 -24.17
C LYS A 426 -51.27 12.56 -23.54
N ILE A 427 -50.99 13.80 -23.15
CA ILE A 427 -51.94 14.70 -22.48
C ILE A 427 -52.31 15.91 -23.35
N PHE A 428 -51.68 16.12 -24.51
CA PHE A 428 -52.06 17.13 -25.51
C PHE A 428 -52.36 16.52 -26.87
#